data_AF-A0A2M7NWV2-F1
#
_entry.id   AF-A0A2M7NWV2-F1
#
_cell.length_a   1.000
_cell.length_b   1.000
_cell.length_c   1.000
_cell.angle_alpha   90.00
_cell.angle_beta   90.00
_cell.angle_gamma   90.00
#
_symmetry.space_group_name_H-M   'P 1'
#
loop_
_entity.id
_entity.type
_entity.pdbx_description
1 polymer ?
#
loop_
_entity_poly.entity_id
_entity_poly.type
_entity_poly.pdbx_seq_one_letter_code
_entity_poly.pdbx_strand_id
1 'polypeptide(L)' 'MLELKDGERVRIEINGTRGGILGDTLVRVSPNYALECHLDTDEANAFDFKSGGWIYVV' A
#
# COMPACT_ATOMS: atom_id res chain seq x y z
N MET A 1 -4.47 5.00 15.38
CA MET A 1 -3.34 5.60 14.64
C MET A 1 -2.29 4.52 14.51
N LEU A 2 -1.80 4.25 13.30
CA LEU A 2 -0.77 3.22 13.09
C LEU A 2 0.59 3.81 13.48
N GLU A 3 1.30 3.19 14.42
CA GLU A 3 2.59 3.68 14.95
C GLU A 3 3.77 3.21 14.08
N LEU A 4 3.67 3.44 12.75
CA LEU A 4 4.67 2.99 11.78
C LEU A 4 5.92 3.87 11.79
N LYS A 5 7.07 3.26 11.49
CA LYS A 5 8.38 3.93 11.42
C LYS A 5 8.92 3.99 10.00
N ASP A 6 9.74 5.00 9.72
CA ASP A 6 10.50 5.04 8.47
C ASP A 6 11.41 3.82 8.35
N GLY A 7 11.40 3.17 7.19
CA GLY A 7 12.17 1.95 6.94
C GLY A 7 11.50 0.65 7.39
N GLU A 8 10.34 0.72 8.06
CA GLU A 8 9.56 -0.46 8.41
C GLU A 8 9.01 -1.13 7.16
N ARG A 9 8.91 -2.47 7.20
CA ARG A 9 8.25 -3.24 6.13
C ARG A 9 6.97 -3.84 6.65
N VAL A 10 5.90 -3.62 5.90
CA VAL A 10 4.55 -4.06 6.26
C VAL A 10 3.97 -4.92 5.15
N ARG A 11 2.87 -5.60 5.50
CA ARG A 11 2.00 -6.21 4.51
C ARG A 11 0.86 -5.24 4.22
N ILE A 12 0.50 -5.11 2.94
CA ILE A 12 -0.72 -4.41 2.55
C ILE A 12 -1.68 -5.35 1.87
N GLU A 13 -2.94 -5.30 2.30
CA GLU A 13 -4.05 -6.03 1.71
C GLU A 13 -4.81 -5.11 0.75
N ILE A 14 -5.00 -5.60 -0.48
CA ILE A 14 -5.79 -4.97 -1.53
C ILE A 14 -7.03 -5.83 -1.71
N ASN A 15 -8.20 -5.25 -1.44
CA ASN A 15 -9.48 -5.92 -1.61
C ASN A 15 -9.97 -5.85 -3.06
N GLY A 16 -10.79 -6.81 -3.48
CA GLY A 16 -11.41 -6.81 -4.81
C GLY A 16 -11.48 -8.20 -5.43
N THR A 17 -11.93 -8.25 -6.68
CA THR A 17 -12.05 -9.49 -7.49
C THR A 17 -10.70 -10.16 -7.74
N ARG A 18 -9.64 -9.36 -7.85
CA ARG A 18 -8.24 -9.81 -7.93
C ARG A 18 -7.44 -9.39 -6.69
N GLY A 19 -8.10 -9.32 -5.54
CA GLY A 19 -7.46 -8.92 -4.29
C GLY A 19 -6.30 -9.84 -3.88
N GLY A 20 -5.42 -9.32 -3.03
CA GLY A 20 -4.24 -10.04 -2.56
C GLY A 20 -3.43 -9.23 -1.56
N ILE A 21 -2.26 -9.78 -1.19
CA ILE A 21 -1.36 -9.17 -0.21
C ILE A 21 0.01 -8.92 -0.85
N LEU A 22 0.50 -7.68 -0.75
CA LEU A 22 1.91 -7.38 -0.97
C LEU A 22 2.62 -7.45 0.38
N GLY A 23 3.55 -8.40 0.51
CA GLY A 23 4.03 -8.86 1.80
C GLY A 23 5.21 -8.07 2.41
N ASP A 24 5.84 -7.20 1.61
CA ASP A 24 7.16 -6.64 1.91
C ASP A 24 7.24 -5.17 1.48
N THR A 25 6.17 -4.42 1.74
CA THR A 25 6.01 -3.03 1.31
C THR A 25 6.74 -2.09 2.28
N LEU A 26 7.64 -1.26 1.74
CA LEU A 26 8.42 -0.29 2.51
C LEU A 26 7.58 0.91 2.94
N VAL A 27 7.59 1.21 4.23
CA VAL A 27 7.04 2.46 4.79
C VAL A 27 8.10 3.55 4.72
N ARG A 28 7.69 4.72 4.20
CA ARG A 28 8.53 5.93 4.14
C ARG A 28 7.84 7.06 4.88
N VAL A 29 8.48 7.62 5.90
CA VAL A 29 7.89 8.67 6.76
C VAL A 29 8.69 9.96 6.61
N SER A 30 7.99 11.05 6.30
CA SER A 30 8.55 12.39 6.22
C SER A 30 7.46 13.43 6.51
N PRO A 31 7.78 14.56 7.15
CA PRO A 31 6.83 15.66 7.33
C PRO A 31 6.35 16.28 6.01
N ASN A 32 7.04 16.00 4.89
CA ASN A 32 6.69 16.51 3.56
C ASN A 32 5.82 15.54 2.74
N TYR A 33 5.43 14.39 3.28
CA TYR A 33 4.66 13.37 2.55
C TYR A 33 3.18 13.40 2.95
N ALA A 34 2.31 13.09 1.98
CA ALA A 34 0.92 12.73 2.24
C ALA A 34 0.81 11.21 2.47
N LEU A 35 -0.19 10.78 3.23
CA LEU A 35 -0.46 9.36 3.41
C LEU A 35 -1.01 8.78 2.10
N GLU A 36 -0.17 8.04 1.38
CA GLU A 36 -0.52 7.43 0.10
C GLU A 36 0.28 6.14 -0.09
N CYS A 37 -0.32 5.16 -0.77
CA CYS A 37 0.38 3.96 -1.23
C CYS A 37 0.60 4.07 -2.73
N HIS A 38 1.85 3.92 -3.16
CA HIS A 38 2.20 3.94 -4.58
C HIS A 38 2.31 2.51 -5.07
N LEU A 39 1.44 2.16 -6.01
CA LEU A 39 1.51 0.95 -6.80
C LEU A 39 1.90 1.36 -8.22
N ASP A 40 2.79 0.60 -8.85
CA ASP A 40 3.03 0.79 -10.27
C ASP A 40 1.84 0.30 -11.12
N THR A 41 1.90 0.57 -12.42
CA THR A 41 0.81 0.22 -13.34
C THR A 41 0.56 -1.29 -13.40
N ASP A 42 1.60 -2.12 -13.35
CA ASP A 42 1.47 -3.57 -13.47
C ASP A 42 0.97 -4.20 -12.17
N GLU A 43 1.42 -3.70 -11.02
CA GLU A 43 0.89 -4.03 -9.69
C GLU A 43 -0.60 -3.67 -9.60
N ALA A 44 -0.97 -2.43 -9.93
CA ALA A 44 -2.36 -1.99 -9.91
C ALA A 44 -3.24 -2.86 -10.85
N ASN A 45 -2.77 -3.15 -12.07
CA ASN A 45 -3.47 -4.03 -13.00
C ASN A 45 -3.53 -5.49 -12.50
N ALA A 46 -2.53 -5.96 -11.75
CA ALA A 46 -2.51 -7.30 -11.18
C ALA A 46 -3.62 -7.48 -10.13
N PHE A 47 -3.91 -6.42 -9.37
CA PHE A 47 -4.95 -6.40 -8.34
C PHE A 47 -6.31 -5.84 -8.80
N ASP A 48 -6.46 -5.52 -10.10
CA ASP A 48 -7.63 -4.79 -10.64
C ASP A 48 -7.94 -3.50 -9.87
N PHE A 49 -6.90 -2.81 -9.44
CA PHE A 49 -6.97 -1.64 -8.57
C PHE A 49 -6.93 -0.34 -9.39
N LYS A 50 -7.65 0.68 -8.91
CA LYS A 50 -7.68 2.02 -9.53
C LYS A 50 -7.20 3.06 -8.52
N SER A 51 -6.57 4.12 -9.03
CA SER A 51 -6.12 5.25 -8.22
C SER A 51 -7.27 5.84 -7.39
N GLY A 52 -6.97 6.20 -6.14
CA GLY A 52 -7.96 6.70 -5.18
C GLY A 52 -8.72 5.61 -4.41
N GLY A 53 -8.45 4.33 -4.68
CA GLY A 53 -8.95 3.23 -3.85
C GLY A 53 -8.26 3.15 -2.48
N TRP A 54 -8.83 2.32 -1.59
CA TRP A 54 -8.28 2.06 -0.26
C TRP A 54 -7.52 0.74 -0.22
N ILE A 55 -6.43 0.74 0.54
CA ILE A 55 -5.67 -0.44 0.95
C ILE A 55 -5.58 -0.50 2.46
N TYR A 56 -5.24 -1.66 3.00
CA TYR A 56 -5.16 -1.88 4.45
C TYR A 56 -3.77 -2.37 4.83
N VAL A 57 -3.17 -1.78 5.86
CA VAL A 57 -1.95 -2.32 6.47
C VAL A 57 -2.36 -3.45 7.43
N VAL A 58 -1.71 -4.63 7.34
CA VAL A 58 -2.06 -5.87 8.07
C VAL A 58 -0.88 -6.60 8.71
#